data_AF-A0A497PGH2-F1
#
_entry.id   AF-A0A497PGH2-F1
#
_cell.length_a   1.000
_cell.length_b   1.000
_cell.length_c   1.000
_cell.angle_alpha   90.00
_cell.angle_beta   90.00
_cell.angle_gamma   90.00
#
_symmetry.space_group_name_H-M   'P 1'
#
loop_
_entity.id
_entity.type
_entity.pdbx_description
1 polymer ?
#
loop_
_entity_poly.entity_id
_entity_poly.type
_entity_poly.pdbx_seq_one_letter_code
_entity_poly.pdbx_strand_id
1 'polypeptide(L)'
;MMIAHAKWLSAMAIILLGFAFPAVLAYLGAVYQFNIWYVGIFTFLSIVGAVLIPITLYGITGVLIDDDQDRYRKQVDEMEEALASLLKRVDAIVNSLREVDAILKMEE
;
A
#
# COMPACT_ATOMS: atom_id res chain seq x y z
N MET A 1 5.78 11.97 -7.50
CA MET A 1 7.19 11.54 -7.35
C MET A 1 7.71 11.74 -5.92
N MET A 2 7.58 12.92 -5.29
CA MET A 2 8.02 13.15 -3.89
C MET A 2 7.39 12.21 -2.84
N ILE A 3 6.13 11.83 -3.02
CA ILE A 3 5.38 10.96 -2.07
C ILE A 3 5.96 9.55 -1.99
N ALA A 4 6.31 8.94 -3.12
CA ALA A 4 6.94 7.62 -3.17
C ALA A 4 8.32 7.62 -2.49
N HIS A 5 9.06 8.72 -2.61
CA HIS A 5 10.36 8.87 -1.95
C HIS A 5 10.22 9.03 -0.43
N ALA A 6 9.19 9.74 0.05
CA ALA A 6 8.91 9.89 1.48
C ALA A 6 8.48 8.57 2.15
N LYS A 7 7.61 7.78 1.49
CA LYS A 7 7.22 6.44 1.96
C LYS A 7 8.44 5.50 2.03
N TRP A 8 9.29 5.50 1.00
CA TRP A 8 10.50 4.70 0.97
C TRP A 8 11.53 5.13 2.02
N LEU A 9 11.74 6.44 2.20
CA LEU A 9 12.64 6.99 3.21
C LEU A 9 12.18 6.65 4.64
N SER A 10 10.86 6.70 4.88
CA SER A 10 10.26 6.31 6.15
C SER A 10 10.47 4.82 6.44
N ALA A 11 10.25 3.95 5.45
CA ALA A 11 10.51 2.51 5.58
C ALA A 11 12.00 2.21 5.85
N MET A 12 12.92 2.88 5.14
CA MET A 12 14.36 2.74 5.40
C MET A 12 14.74 3.24 6.79
N ALA A 13 14.18 4.35 7.26
CA ALA A 13 14.44 4.88 8.60
C ALA A 13 14.01 3.89 9.69
N ILE A 14 12.83 3.26 9.54
CA ILE A 14 12.35 2.24 10.48
C ILE A 14 13.29 1.03 10.50
N ILE A 15 13.74 0.55 9.33
CA ILE A 15 14.62 -0.63 9.25
C ILE A 15 16.00 -0.32 9.84
N LEU A 16 16.58 0.82 9.48
CA LEU A 16 17.92 1.20 9.91
C LEU A 16 17.97 1.56 11.40
N LEU A 17 17.02 2.35 11.90
CA LEU A 17 16.99 2.77 13.30
C LEU A 17 16.32 1.74 14.21
N GLY A 18 15.34 0.99 13.72
CA GLY A 18 14.63 -0.01 14.51
C GLY A 18 15.39 -1.33 14.66
N PHE A 19 16.25 -1.68 13.70
CA PHE A 19 16.89 -3.00 13.66
C PHE A 19 18.40 -2.95 13.47
N ALA A 20 18.88 -2.26 12.43
CA ALA A 20 20.31 -2.28 12.08
C ALA A 20 21.19 -1.59 13.14
N PHE A 21 20.80 -0.40 13.58
CA PHE A 21 21.55 0.39 14.56
C PHE A 21 21.57 -0.27 15.96
N PRO A 22 20.44 -0.77 16.51
CA PRO A 22 20.45 -1.61 17.71
C PRO A 22 21.31 -2.87 17.60
N ALA A 23 21.29 -3.56 16.46
CA ALA A 23 22.09 -4.77 16.25
C ALA A 23 23.60 -4.48 16.26
N VAL A 24 24.02 -3.38 15.62
CA VAL A 24 25.42 -2.93 15.63
C VAL A 24 25.84 -2.51 17.03
N LEU A 25 25.01 -1.78 17.77
CA LEU A 25 25.29 -1.40 19.15
C LEU A 25 25.41 -2.61 20.08
N ALA A 26 24.56 -3.62 19.91
CA ALA A 26 24.65 -4.87 20.68
C ALA A 26 25.94 -5.63 20.36
N TYR A 27 26.34 -5.71 19.08
CA TYR A 27 27.61 -6.29 18.68
C TYR A 27 28.81 -5.55 19.28
N LEU A 28 28.82 -4.22 19.20
CA LEU A 28 29.88 -3.40 19.79
C LEU A 28 29.93 -3.53 21.32
N GLY A 29 28.76 -3.58 21.98
CA GLY A 29 28.62 -3.85 23.41
C GLY A 29 29.25 -5.18 23.81
N ALA A 30 28.95 -6.25 23.05
CA ALA A 30 29.43 -7.59 23.32
C ALA A 30 30.93 -7.77 23.03
N VAL A 31 31.44 -7.19 21.94
CA VAL A 31 32.83 -7.40 21.48
C VAL A 31 33.81 -6.46 22.15
N TYR A 32 33.45 -5.19 22.36
CA TYR A 32 34.37 -4.18 22.87
C TYR A 32 34.14 -3.84 24.36
N GLN A 33 33.33 -4.64 25.07
CA GLN A 33 32.94 -4.40 26.47
C GLN A 33 32.44 -2.96 26.71
N PHE A 34 31.70 -2.42 25.73
CA PHE A 34 31.10 -1.10 25.87
C PHE A 34 30.10 -1.09 27.03
N ASN A 35 30.06 -0.01 27.80
CA ASN A 35 29.16 0.09 28.94
C ASN A 35 27.71 -0.12 28.50
N ILE A 36 27.10 -1.16 29.07
CA ILE A 36 25.77 -1.65 28.68
C ILE A 36 24.66 -0.59 28.91
N TRP A 37 24.89 0.35 29.81
CA TRP A 37 23.99 1.49 30.02
C TRP A 37 23.93 2.40 28.79
N TYR A 38 25.07 2.68 28.14
CA TYR A 38 25.09 3.49 26.92
C TYR A 38 24.47 2.73 25.75
N VAL A 39 24.76 1.42 25.63
CA VAL A 39 24.12 0.56 24.61
C VAL A 39 22.60 0.62 24.75
N GLY A 40 22.07 0.44 25.97
CA GLY A 40 20.64 0.53 26.24
C GLY A 40 20.02 1.89 25.91
N ILE A 41 20.67 3.00 26.28
CA ILE A 41 20.18 4.35 25.99
C ILE A 41 20.13 4.61 24.49
N PHE A 42 21.20 4.28 23.75
CA PHE A 42 21.24 4.50 22.31
C PHE A 42 20.27 3.58 21.55
N THR A 43 20.11 2.33 21.98
CA THR A 43 19.09 1.43 21.42
C THR A 43 17.68 1.98 21.65
N PHE A 44 17.38 2.47 22.85
CA PHE A 44 16.09 3.09 23.16
C PHE A 44 15.81 4.32 22.28
N LEU A 45 16.77 5.26 22.20
CA LEU A 45 16.64 6.46 21.37
C LEU A 45 16.47 6.13 19.89
N SER A 46 17.13 5.08 19.41
CA SER A 46 17.01 4.61 18.04
C SER A 46 15.61 4.07 17.73
N ILE A 47 15.04 3.27 18.63
CA ILE A 47 13.67 2.76 18.49
C ILE A 47 12.65 3.91 18.54
N VAL A 48 12.85 4.87 19.46
CA VAL A 48 12.01 6.07 19.53
C VAL A 48 12.10 6.89 18.24
N GLY A 49 13.30 7.07 17.69
CA GLY A 49 13.51 7.75 16.40
C GLY A 49 12.85 7.01 15.23
N ALA A 50 12.91 5.68 15.22
CA ALA A 50 12.25 4.83 14.21
C ALA A 50 10.72 5.02 14.20
N VAL A 51 10.11 5.39 15.33
CA VAL A 51 8.66 5.64 15.44
C VAL A 51 8.32 7.11 15.17
N LEU A 52 9.08 8.06 15.72
CA LEU A 52 8.80 9.49 15.60
C LEU A 52 9.08 10.07 14.21
N ILE A 53 10.09 9.57 13.49
CA ILE A 53 10.43 10.07 12.15
C ILE A 53 9.29 9.80 11.16
N PRO A 54 8.72 8.58 11.08
CA PRO A 54 7.53 8.31 10.27
C PRO A 54 6.32 9.18 10.64
N ILE A 55 6.07 9.39 11.94
CA ILE A 55 4.93 10.19 12.42
C ILE A 55 5.11 11.68 12.07
N THR A 56 6.32 12.21 12.22
CA THR A 56 6.63 13.60 11.87
C THR A 56 6.60 13.80 10.36
N LEU A 57 7.15 12.85 9.59
CA LEU A 57 7.01 12.83 8.13
C LEU A 57 5.53 12.79 7.72
N TYR A 58 4.68 12.03 8.42
CA TYR A 58 3.25 12.01 8.21
C TYR A 58 2.60 13.38 8.49
N GLY A 59 2.90 14.01 9.62
CA GLY A 59 2.35 15.34 9.96
C GLY A 59 2.76 16.44 8.97
N ILE A 60 3.95 16.33 8.38
CA ILE A 60 4.46 17.31 7.40
C ILE A 60 3.96 17.01 5.98
N THR A 61 3.86 15.74 5.59
CA THR A 61 3.55 15.36 4.20
C THR A 61 2.10 15.00 3.96
N GLY A 62 1.31 14.68 4.99
CA GLY A 62 -0.13 14.36 4.89
C GLY A 62 -0.45 13.02 4.22
N VAL A 63 0.54 12.25 3.77
CA VAL A 63 0.29 11.08 2.92
C VAL A 63 0.55 9.78 3.65
N LEU A 64 -0.53 9.17 4.16
CA LEU A 64 -0.55 7.72 4.30
C LEU A 64 -1.75 7.02 3.65
N ILE A 65 -2.81 7.71 3.19
CA ILE A 65 -3.99 6.99 2.64
C ILE A 65 -4.65 7.61 1.40
N ASP A 66 -4.39 8.86 1.00
CA ASP A 66 -5.12 9.45 -0.16
C ASP A 66 -4.70 8.88 -1.52
N ASP A 67 -3.40 8.70 -1.76
CA ASP A 67 -2.88 8.32 -3.09
C ASP A 67 -3.26 6.87 -3.48
N ASP A 68 -3.57 6.01 -2.50
CA ASP A 68 -4.08 4.67 -2.77
C ASP A 68 -5.61 4.66 -2.92
N GLN A 69 -6.35 5.54 -2.22
CA GLN A 69 -7.81 5.65 -2.37
C GLN A 69 -8.23 6.18 -3.74
N ASP A 70 -7.55 7.20 -4.26
CA ASP A 70 -7.84 7.74 -5.59
C ASP A 70 -7.52 6.73 -6.69
N ARG A 71 -6.46 5.93 -6.51
CA ARG A 71 -6.10 4.86 -7.43
C ARG A 71 -7.09 3.70 -7.38
N TYR A 72 -7.56 3.34 -6.20
CA TYR A 72 -8.59 2.31 -6.01
C TYR A 72 -9.93 2.77 -6.58
N ARG A 73 -10.33 4.03 -6.33
CA ARG A 73 -11.53 4.62 -6.93
C ARG A 73 -11.47 4.59 -8.45
N LYS A 74 -10.33 4.99 -9.02
CA LYS A 74 -10.16 4.98 -10.47
C LYS A 74 -10.23 3.57 -11.06
N GLN A 75 -9.67 2.57 -10.37
CA GLN A 75 -9.82 1.16 -10.78
C GLN A 75 -11.26 0.65 -10.66
N VAL A 76 -11.99 1.07 -9.62
CA VAL A 76 -13.39 0.71 -9.43
C VAL A 76 -14.26 1.33 -10.51
N ASP A 77 -14.07 2.61 -10.83
CA ASP A 77 -14.78 3.30 -11.92
C ASP A 77 -14.49 2.64 -13.28
N GLU A 78 -13.22 2.30 -13.56
CA GLU A 78 -12.84 1.57 -14.78
C GLU A 78 -13.48 0.17 -14.84
N MET A 79 -13.57 -0.54 -13.71
CA MET A 79 -14.26 -1.83 -13.62
C MET A 79 -15.76 -1.68 -13.82
N GLU A 80 -16.39 -0.64 -13.27
CA GLU A 80 -17.82 -0.38 -13.40
C GLU A 80 -18.21 -0.05 -14.85
N GLU A 81 -17.40 0.76 -15.55
CA GLU A 81 -17.57 1.02 -16.99
C GLU A 81 -17.42 -0.26 -17.83
N ALA A 82 -16.43 -1.10 -17.52
CA ALA A 82 -16.25 -2.38 -18.20
C ALA A 82 -17.44 -3.32 -17.98
N LEU A 83 -18.00 -3.32 -16.77
CA LEU A 83 -19.15 -4.16 -16.41
C LEU A 83 -20.44 -3.67 -17.08
N ALA A 84 -20.67 -2.36 -17.16
CA ALA A 84 -21.77 -1.77 -17.91
C ALA A 84 -21.69 -2.07 -19.42
N SER A 85 -20.48 -2.07 -19.99
CA SER A 85 -20.23 -2.46 -21.38
C SER A 85 -20.54 -3.94 -21.62
N LEU A 86 -20.17 -4.82 -20.69
CA LEU A 86 -20.48 -6.25 -20.76
C LEU A 86 -21.98 -6.51 -20.63
N LEU A 87 -22.68 -5.84 -19.72
CA LEU A 87 -24.14 -5.92 -19.57
C LEU A 87 -24.87 -5.56 -20.88
N LYS A 88 -24.45 -4.47 -21.55
CA LYS A 88 -25.01 -4.12 -22.86
C LYS A 88 -24.81 -5.22 -23.92
N ARG A 89 -23.65 -5.88 -23.92
CA ARG A 89 -23.38 -7.00 -24.84
C ARG A 89 -24.25 -8.20 -24.52
N VAL A 90 -24.46 -8.50 -23.24
CA VAL A 90 -25.35 -9.58 -22.81
C VAL A 90 -26.79 -9.30 -23.22
N ASP A 91 -27.30 -8.08 -23.01
CA ASP A 91 -28.66 -7.71 -23.44
C ASP A 91 -28.84 -7.81 -24.96
N ALA A 92 -27.82 -7.43 -25.74
CA ALA A 92 -27.85 -7.59 -27.19
C ALA A 92 -27.93 -9.08 -27.61
N ILE A 93 -27.20 -9.95 -26.91
CA ILE A 93 -27.23 -11.41 -27.14
C ILE A 93 -28.59 -12.00 -26.71
N VAL A 94 -29.15 -11.55 -25.60
CA VAL A 94 -30.47 -12.02 -25.13
C VAL A 94 -31.56 -11.61 -26.12
N ASN A 95 -31.51 -10.39 -26.65
CA ASN A 95 -32.45 -9.94 -27.67
C ASN A 95 -32.31 -10.73 -28.98
N SER A 96 -31.10 -11.01 -29.44
CA SER A 96 -30.91 -11.83 -30.65
C SER A 96 -31.40 -13.27 -30.44
N LEU A 97 -31.18 -13.86 -29.27
CA LEU A 97 -31.71 -15.19 -28.93
C LEU A 97 -33.25 -15.19 -28.86
N ARG A 98 -33.87 -14.12 -28.34
CA ARG A 98 -35.32 -13.95 -28.37
C ARG A 98 -35.88 -13.84 -29.77
N GLU A 99 -35.20 -13.12 -30.67
CA GLU A 99 -35.60 -13.04 -32.07
C GLU A 99 -35.51 -14.41 -32.75
N VAL A 100 -34.44 -15.18 -32.48
CA VAL A 100 -34.29 -16.55 -33.00
C VAL A 100 -35.37 -17.50 -32.45
N ASP A 101 -35.70 -17.45 -31.16
CA ASP A 101 -36.78 -18.26 -30.57
C ASP A 101 -38.16 -17.87 -31.11
N ALA A 102 -38.38 -16.57 -31.39
CA ALA A 102 -39.61 -16.09 -32.02
C ALA A 102 -39.75 -16.57 -33.47
N ILE A 103 -38.66 -16.61 -34.23
CA ILE A 103 -38.64 -17.13 -35.60
C ILE A 103 -38.92 -18.65 -35.59
N LEU A 104 -38.26 -19.41 -34.70
CA LEU A 104 -38.46 -20.86 -34.58
C LEU A 104 -39.90 -21.25 -34.22
N LYS A 105 -40.58 -20.44 -33.40
CA LYS A 105 -42.00 -20.65 -33.04
C LYS A 105 -43.00 -20.25 -34.12
N MET A 106 -42.58 -19.57 -35.19
CA MET A 106 -43.42 -19.26 -36.35
C MET A 106 -43.34 -20.33 -37.45
N GLU A 107 -42.37 -21.26 -37.37
CA GLU A 107 -42.21 -22.38 -38.31
C GLU A 107 -42.86 -23.71 -37.84
N GLU A 108 -43.43 -23.75 -36.63
CA GLU A 108 -44.39 -24.80 -36.17
C GLU A 108 -45.84 -24.43 -36.55
#